data_AF-A0A1B8RUJ5-F1
#
_entry.id   AF-A0A1B8RUJ5-F1
#
_cell.length_a   1.000
_cell.length_b   1.000
_cell.length_c   1.000
_cell.angle_alpha   90.00
_cell.angle_beta   90.00
_cell.angle_gamma   90.00
#
_symmetry.space_group_name_H-M   'P 1'
#
loop_
_entity.id
_entity.type
_entity.pdbx_description
1 polymer ?
#
loop_
_entity_poly.entity_id
_entity_poly.type
_entity_poly.pdbx_seq_one_letter_code
_entity_poly.pdbx_strand_id
1 'polypeptide(L)'
;MGTEEIQVINDGGEDFPEQRFAQGTTVWKYSGWITWFTDRIGQEDHVLQDWDCATKMTLDNPKCGTPIRLRDESNYNNEALLSKWDVGALPNAVLDIRPNKFKQMGYVLDLGHFKGRYGHFTPYQ
;
A
#
# COMPACT_ATOMS: atom_id res chain seq x y z
N MET A 1 -26.23 -16.18 -15.06
CA MET A 1 -25.23 -15.56 -14.18
C MET A 1 -24.12 -15.09 -15.09
N GLY A 2 -24.16 -13.82 -15.49
CA GLY A 2 -23.16 -13.25 -16.39
C GLY A 2 -21.93 -12.83 -15.60
N THR A 3 -20.76 -13.27 -16.04
CA THR A 3 -19.48 -12.72 -15.59
C THR A 3 -19.27 -11.41 -16.33
N GLU A 4 -19.34 -10.29 -15.62
CA GLU A 4 -18.93 -9.00 -16.19
C GLU A 4 -17.40 -8.97 -16.24
N GLU A 5 -16.85 -9.09 -17.44
CA GLU A 5 -15.45 -8.73 -17.70
C GLU A 5 -15.34 -7.21 -17.63
N ILE A 6 -14.69 -6.72 -16.57
CA ILE A 6 -14.33 -5.31 -16.45
C ILE A 6 -13.15 -5.04 -17.38
N GLN A 7 -13.41 -4.36 -18.51
CA GLN A 7 -12.36 -3.79 -19.34
C GLN A 7 -11.69 -2.62 -18.59
N VAL A 8 -10.40 -2.78 -18.27
CA VAL A 8 -9.57 -1.72 -17.72
C VAL A 8 -8.99 -0.91 -18.89
N ILE A 9 -9.33 0.37 -18.94
CA ILE A 9 -8.81 1.36 -19.88
C ILE A 9 -7.42 1.78 -19.38
N ASN A 10 -6.37 1.58 -20.20
CA ASN A 10 -5.00 2.02 -19.92
C ASN A 10 -4.78 3.42 -20.51
N ASP A 11 -4.62 4.43 -19.66
CA ASP A 11 -4.42 5.85 -20.00
C ASP A 11 -2.97 6.35 -19.78
N GLY A 12 -1.99 5.46 -20.02
CA GLY A 12 -0.69 5.87 -20.58
C GLY A 12 0.25 6.71 -19.71
N GLY A 13 0.37 6.43 -18.41
CA GLY A 13 1.49 6.88 -17.59
C GLY A 13 2.45 5.71 -17.29
N GLU A 14 3.76 5.92 -17.44
CA GLU A 14 4.77 4.93 -17.05
C GLU A 14 4.69 4.64 -15.52
N ASP A 15 4.95 3.37 -15.16
CA ASP A 15 5.05 2.76 -13.81
C ASP A 15 3.78 2.23 -13.06
N PHE A 16 3.78 0.89 -12.93
CA PHE A 16 2.99 -0.04 -12.11
C PHE A 16 1.43 -0.03 -12.15
N PRO A 17 0.77 -0.02 -13.33
CA PRO A 17 -0.69 -0.15 -13.46
C PRO A 17 -1.28 -1.54 -13.15
N GLU A 18 -0.49 -2.61 -12.97
CA GLU A 18 -0.99 -3.99 -12.79
C GLU A 18 -1.41 -4.36 -11.35
N GLN A 19 -1.19 -3.46 -10.40
CA GLN A 19 -1.16 -3.81 -8.98
C GLN A 19 -2.53 -3.95 -8.29
N ARG A 20 -3.63 -3.44 -8.86
CA ARG A 20 -4.96 -3.67 -8.28
C ARG A 20 -5.49 -5.10 -8.50
N PHE A 21 -4.93 -5.86 -9.45
CA PHE A 21 -5.45 -7.17 -9.84
C PHE A 21 -4.40 -8.30 -9.87
N ALA A 22 -3.15 -8.03 -9.46
CA ALA A 22 -2.12 -9.06 -9.42
C ALA A 22 -2.57 -10.23 -8.53
N GLN A 23 -2.69 -11.42 -9.13
CA GLN A 23 -2.96 -12.64 -8.40
C GLN A 23 -1.70 -13.06 -7.64
N GLY A 24 -1.88 -13.53 -6.41
CA GLY A 24 -0.77 -13.91 -5.56
C GLY A 24 -1.23 -14.22 -4.16
N THR A 25 -0.30 -14.71 -3.35
CA THR A 25 -0.55 -15.05 -1.96
C THR A 25 -0.22 -13.85 -1.07
N THR A 26 -1.08 -13.56 -0.10
CA THR A 26 -0.80 -12.56 0.94
C THR A 26 -0.67 -13.24 2.29
N VAL A 27 0.46 -13.03 2.96
CA VAL A 27 0.61 -13.37 4.38
C VAL A 27 0.30 -12.10 5.18
N TRP A 28 -0.94 -11.99 5.64
CA TRP A 28 -1.38 -10.86 6.46
C TRP A 28 -0.61 -10.79 7.79
N LYS A 29 -0.15 -9.60 8.15
CA LYS A 29 0.72 -9.39 9.30
C LYS A 29 0.03 -8.63 10.42
N TYR A 30 -0.45 -7.41 10.12
CA TYR A 30 -0.95 -6.49 11.14
C TYR A 30 -2.20 -5.76 10.68
N SER A 31 -3.05 -5.41 11.64
CA SER A 31 -4.21 -4.52 11.52
C SER A 31 -4.03 -3.33 12.45
N GLY A 32 -4.44 -2.15 12.02
CA GLY A 32 -4.27 -0.92 12.79
C GLY A 32 -4.60 0.33 12.01
N TRP A 33 -4.07 1.46 12.48
CA TRP A 33 -4.16 2.71 11.73
C TRP A 33 -3.19 2.69 10.55
N ILE A 34 -3.70 3.08 9.40
CA ILE A 34 -2.95 3.39 8.20
C ILE A 34 -2.93 4.90 8.10
N THR A 35 -1.74 5.48 8.05
CA THR A 35 -1.50 6.93 8.00
C THR A 35 -0.77 7.29 6.70
N TRP A 36 -0.36 8.54 6.53
CA TRP A 36 0.38 8.99 5.37
C TRP A 36 1.57 9.88 5.71
N PHE A 37 2.55 9.93 4.80
CA PHE A 37 3.80 10.69 4.97
C PHE A 37 4.27 11.31 3.64
N THR A 38 5.20 12.28 3.69
CA THR A 38 5.63 13.08 2.51
C THR A 38 7.13 13.11 2.27
N ASP A 39 7.89 12.31 3.01
CA ASP A 39 9.34 12.26 2.89
C ASP A 39 9.75 11.98 1.44
N ARG A 40 10.86 12.57 1.03
CA ARG A 40 11.34 12.48 -0.35
C ARG A 40 12.22 11.25 -0.58
N ILE A 41 13.05 10.92 0.41
CA ILE A 41 14.07 9.87 0.32
C ILE A 41 13.77 8.85 1.41
N GLY A 42 13.63 7.58 1.03
CA GLY A 42 13.44 6.47 1.95
C GLY A 42 14.77 5.79 2.30
N GLN A 43 14.69 4.50 2.63
CA GLN A 43 15.87 3.68 2.84
C GLN A 43 16.64 3.48 1.53
N GLU A 44 17.96 3.22 1.65
CA GLU A 44 18.84 2.95 0.50
C GLU A 44 18.87 4.09 -0.54
N ASP A 45 18.68 5.34 -0.08
CA ASP A 45 18.62 6.55 -0.92
C ASP A 45 17.53 6.51 -2.00
N HIS A 46 16.53 5.63 -1.83
CA HIS A 46 15.42 5.47 -2.77
C HIS A 46 14.55 6.72 -2.83
N VAL A 47 14.34 7.26 -4.02
CA VAL A 47 13.41 8.38 -4.25
C VAL A 47 11.99 7.83 -4.21
N LEU A 48 11.25 8.19 -3.16
CA LEU A 48 9.95 7.61 -2.86
C LEU A 48 8.89 7.99 -3.90
N GLN A 49 8.28 6.95 -4.48
CA GLN A 49 7.21 7.01 -5.47
C GLN A 49 5.85 6.85 -4.81
N ASP A 50 4.77 7.13 -5.54
CA ASP A 50 3.38 7.14 -5.02
C ASP A 50 2.85 5.78 -4.52
N TRP A 51 3.51 4.68 -4.92
CA TRP A 51 3.18 3.32 -4.49
C TRP A 51 4.05 2.82 -3.32
N ASP A 52 4.98 3.64 -2.82
CA ASP A 52 5.84 3.24 -1.74
C ASP A 52 5.18 3.36 -0.38
N CYS A 53 5.66 2.60 0.60
CA CYS A 53 5.18 2.69 1.97
C CYS A 53 6.31 2.60 2.99
N ALA A 54 6.03 3.15 4.17
CA ALA A 54 6.83 2.98 5.36
C ALA A 54 6.17 1.98 6.31
N THR A 55 6.92 0.95 6.73
CA THR A 55 6.47 0.05 7.81
C THR A 55 6.99 0.53 9.16
N LYS A 56 6.34 0.06 10.23
CA LYS A 56 6.78 0.39 11.60
C LYS A 56 8.04 -0.42 11.94
N MET A 57 9.17 0.26 12.11
CA MET A 57 10.49 -0.36 12.29
C MET A 57 10.52 -1.44 13.39
N THR A 58 9.86 -1.18 14.52
CA THR A 58 9.85 -2.07 15.69
C THR A 58 8.85 -3.22 15.60
N LEU A 59 8.00 -3.24 14.57
CA LEU A 59 6.94 -4.23 14.39
C LEU A 59 7.20 -5.11 13.16
N ASP A 60 7.50 -4.49 12.01
CA ASP A 60 7.77 -5.15 10.74
C ASP A 60 8.77 -4.32 9.94
N ASN A 61 9.93 -4.90 9.65
CA ASN A 61 10.96 -4.27 8.83
C ASN A 61 11.43 -5.28 7.77
N PRO A 62 10.57 -5.62 6.80
CA PRO A 62 10.97 -6.50 5.71
C PRO A 62 11.96 -5.75 4.79
N LYS A 63 12.65 -6.50 3.92
CA LYS A 63 13.63 -5.93 2.98
C LYS A 63 12.99 -4.82 2.11
N CYS A 64 13.80 -3.83 1.74
CA CYS A 64 13.41 -2.85 0.73
C CYS A 64 12.92 -3.54 -0.56
N GLY A 65 11.92 -2.96 -1.22
CA GLY A 65 11.24 -3.53 -2.37
C GLY A 65 10.19 -4.60 -2.05
N THR A 66 10.05 -5.06 -0.80
CA THR A 66 9.06 -6.10 -0.44
C THR A 66 7.65 -5.65 -0.86
N PRO A 67 6.93 -6.43 -1.68
CA PRO A 67 5.56 -6.10 -2.04
C PRO A 67 4.63 -6.22 -0.84
N ILE A 68 3.79 -5.22 -0.65
CA ILE A 68 2.82 -5.13 0.45
C ILE A 68 1.43 -5.06 -0.15
N ARG A 69 0.52 -5.94 0.31
CA ARG A 69 -0.91 -5.77 0.08
C ARG A 69 -1.54 -5.10 1.28
N LEU A 70 -2.25 -4.01 1.03
CA LEU A 70 -3.05 -3.25 1.98
C LEU A 70 -4.53 -3.45 1.67
N ARG A 71 -5.33 -3.66 2.71
CA ARG A 71 -6.80 -3.72 2.63
C ARG A 71 -7.42 -2.80 3.66
N ASP A 72 -8.39 -2.02 3.22
CA ASP A 72 -9.28 -1.23 4.06
C ASP A 72 -10.25 -2.15 4.81
N GLU A 73 -10.33 -2.00 6.13
CA GLU A 73 -11.20 -2.84 6.96
C GLU A 73 -12.65 -2.35 7.00
N SER A 74 -12.92 -1.12 6.56
CA SER A 74 -14.28 -0.61 6.38
C SER A 74 -14.90 -1.05 5.05
N ASN A 75 -14.06 -1.36 4.06
CA ASN A 75 -14.47 -1.88 2.76
C ASN A 75 -13.45 -2.90 2.24
N TYR A 76 -13.75 -4.19 2.41
CA TYR A 76 -12.84 -5.29 2.03
C TYR A 76 -12.58 -5.43 0.52
N ASN A 77 -13.33 -4.71 -0.33
CA ASN A 77 -13.08 -4.64 -1.77
C ASN A 77 -12.10 -3.51 -2.14
N ASN A 78 -11.73 -2.65 -1.18
CA ASN A 78 -10.81 -1.55 -1.37
C ASN A 78 -9.40 -1.97 -0.94
N GLU A 79 -8.58 -2.27 -1.93
CA GLU A 79 -7.20 -2.76 -1.74
C GLU A 79 -6.18 -1.93 -2.53
N ALA A 80 -4.95 -1.98 -2.06
CA ALA A 80 -3.78 -1.47 -2.77
C ALA A 80 -2.63 -2.47 -2.68
N LEU A 81 -1.85 -2.58 -3.74
CA LEU A 81 -0.48 -3.07 -3.64
C LEU A 81 0.47 -1.87 -3.54
N LEU A 82 1.54 -2.08 -2.79
CA LEU A 82 2.55 -1.10 -2.42
C LEU A 82 3.92 -1.77 -2.43
N SER A 83 4.98 -0.98 -2.41
CA SER A 83 6.34 -1.47 -2.21
C SER A 83 6.96 -0.85 -0.95
N LYS A 84 7.54 -1.70 -0.10
CA LYS A 84 8.22 -1.24 1.11
C LYS A 84 9.54 -0.55 0.74
N TRP A 85 9.65 0.75 1.03
CA TRP A 85 10.90 1.50 0.79
C TRP A 85 11.32 2.41 1.93
N ASP A 86 10.55 2.46 3.02
CA ASP A 86 10.94 3.27 4.16
C ASP A 86 10.50 2.67 5.51
N VAL A 87 11.03 3.15 6.61
CA VAL A 87 10.59 2.76 7.96
C VAL A 87 10.45 3.98 8.84
N GLY A 88 9.44 3.96 9.71
CA GLY A 88 9.26 5.00 10.70
C GLY A 88 8.96 4.46 12.09
N ALA A 89 8.92 5.36 13.06
CA ALA A 89 8.54 5.05 14.44
C ALA A 89 7.05 4.68 14.57
N LEU A 90 6.20 5.26 13.71
CA LEU A 90 4.75 4.99 13.58
C LEU A 90 4.08 4.73 14.93
N PRO A 91 4.03 5.72 15.86
CA PRO A 91 3.63 5.46 17.24
C PRO A 91 2.22 4.85 17.33
N ASN A 92 1.29 5.36 16.51
CA ASN A 92 -0.10 4.92 16.49
C ASN A 92 -0.49 4.14 15.22
N ALA A 93 0.41 4.00 14.26
CA ALA A 93 0.12 3.37 12.97
C ALA A 93 0.85 2.04 12.80
N VAL A 94 0.38 1.22 11.86
CA VAL A 94 1.07 -0.02 11.46
C VAL A 94 1.71 0.10 10.09
N LEU A 95 1.26 1.06 9.27
CA LEU A 95 1.75 1.36 7.93
C LEU A 95 1.52 2.83 7.61
N ASP A 96 2.47 3.45 6.94
CA ASP A 96 2.40 4.79 6.37
C ASP A 96 2.46 4.69 4.85
N ILE A 97 1.48 5.28 4.15
CA ILE A 97 1.41 5.26 2.68
C ILE A 97 1.57 6.67 2.10
N ARG A 98 1.75 6.78 0.78
CA ARG A 98 1.85 8.11 0.14
C ARG A 98 0.51 8.82 0.10
N PRO A 99 0.49 10.17 0.05
CA PRO A 99 -0.75 10.95 0.05
C PRO A 99 -1.63 10.65 -1.16
N ASN A 100 -1.03 10.43 -2.33
CA ASN A 100 -1.78 10.07 -3.55
C ASN A 100 -2.45 8.71 -3.40
N LYS A 101 -1.77 7.72 -2.80
CA LYS A 101 -2.40 6.43 -2.51
C LYS A 101 -3.50 6.54 -1.46
N PHE A 102 -3.29 7.31 -0.39
CA PHE A 102 -4.31 7.56 0.64
C PHE A 102 -5.60 8.13 0.04
N LYS A 103 -5.46 9.10 -0.88
CA LYS A 103 -6.58 9.65 -1.67
C LYS A 103 -7.21 8.63 -2.61
N GLN A 104 -6.42 7.81 -3.30
CA GLN A 104 -6.91 6.73 -4.17
C GLN A 104 -7.69 5.64 -3.42
N MET A 105 -7.40 5.46 -2.11
CA MET A 105 -8.17 4.61 -1.20
C MET A 105 -9.48 5.26 -0.74
N GLY A 106 -9.79 6.49 -1.18
CA GLY A 106 -11.06 7.17 -0.90
C GLY A 106 -11.04 8.10 0.31
N TYR A 107 -9.88 8.36 0.91
CA TYR A 107 -9.77 9.18 2.11
C TYR A 107 -9.15 10.56 1.84
N VAL A 108 -9.65 11.58 2.54
CA VAL A 108 -9.05 12.92 2.54
C VAL A 108 -7.90 13.01 3.54
N LEU A 109 -6.83 13.73 3.20
CA LEU A 109 -5.62 13.78 4.03
C LEU A 109 -5.85 14.32 5.44
N ASP A 110 -6.80 15.24 5.60
CA ASP A 110 -7.18 15.85 6.90
C ASP A 110 -7.74 14.84 7.90
N LEU A 111 -8.23 13.68 7.42
CA LEU A 111 -8.63 12.58 8.31
C LEU A 111 -7.42 12.00 9.06
N GLY A 112 -6.23 12.09 8.46
CA GLY A 112 -4.96 11.63 9.02
C GLY A 112 -4.77 10.11 9.00
N HIS A 113 -5.84 9.33 9.12
CA HIS A 113 -5.76 7.87 9.20
C HIS A 113 -7.04 7.14 8.76
N PHE A 114 -6.93 5.85 8.46
CA PHE A 114 -8.08 4.93 8.39
C PHE A 114 -7.73 3.55 8.96
N LYS A 115 -8.74 2.73 9.29
CA LYS A 115 -8.52 1.34 9.74
C LYS A 115 -8.22 0.44 8.56
N GLY A 116 -7.08 -0.24 8.61
CA GLY A 116 -6.69 -1.18 7.58
C GLY A 116 -5.79 -2.28 8.13
N ARG A 117 -5.54 -3.27 7.28
CA ARG A 117 -4.57 -4.34 7.51
C ARG A 117 -3.64 -4.47 6.33
N TYR A 118 -2.41 -4.89 6.58
CA TYR A 118 -1.46 -5.18 5.51
C TYR A 118 -0.77 -6.53 5.69
N GLY A 119 -0.24 -7.04 4.59
CA GLY A 119 0.50 -8.29 4.53
C GLY A 119 1.59 -8.25 3.48
N HIS A 120 2.55 -9.17 3.61
CA HIS A 120 3.56 -9.39 2.59
C HIS A 120 2.91 -10.13 1.42
N PHE A 121 3.06 -9.59 0.22
CA PHE A 121 2.47 -10.11 -1.00
C PHE A 121 3.52 -10.79 -1.87
N THR A 122 3.19 -11.98 -2.34
CA THR A 122 3.99 -12.72 -3.31
C THR A 122 3.15 -12.89 -4.58
N PRO A 123 3.49 -12.20 -5.69
CA PRO A 123 2.79 -12.40 -6.97
C PRO A 123 2.98 -13.83 -7.48
N TYR A 124 1.97 -14.37 -8.16
CA TYR A 124 2.16 -15.57 -8.97
C TYR A 124 3.03 -15.23 -10.19
N GLN A 125 3.88 -16.18 -10.59
CA GLN A 125 4.69 -16.11 -11.80
C GLN A 125 3.91 -16.56 -13.02
#